data_AF-A0A3D9QXK4-F1
#
_entry.id   AF-A0A3D9QXK4-F1
#
_cell.length_a   1.000
_cell.length_b   1.000
_cell.length_c   1.000
_cell.angle_alpha   90.00
_cell.angle_beta   90.00
_cell.angle_gamma   90.00
#
_symmetry.space_group_name_H-M   'P 1'
#
loop_
_entity.id
_entity.type
_entity.pdbx_description
1 polymer ?
#
loop_
_entity_poly.entity_id
_entity_poly.type
_entity_poly.pdbx_seq_one_letter_code
_entity_poly.pdbx_strand_id
1 'polypeptide(L)' 'MAGKGKATKKKKSASDRKQAVLKLVLSDTCAVCKTPCARGMRYYESMKQPGAIGKGVPCILTRTYV' A
#
# COMPACT_ATOMS: atom_id res chain seq x y z
N MET A 1 31.06 8.25 44.33
CA MET A 1 29.64 8.03 43.97
C MET A 1 29.57 7.75 42.47
N ALA A 2 29.41 6.48 42.07
CA ALA A 2 29.40 6.09 40.67
C ALA A 2 27.98 6.25 40.09
N GLY A 3 27.80 7.23 39.21
CA GLY A 3 26.54 7.48 38.51
C GLY A 3 26.23 6.33 37.55
N LYS A 4 25.20 5.54 37.87
CA LYS A 4 24.62 4.54 36.97
C LYS A 4 24.05 5.24 35.74
N GLY A 5 24.82 5.27 34.65
CA GLY A 5 24.36 5.70 33.34
C GLY A 5 23.17 4.85 32.91
N LYS A 6 22.00 5.47 32.80
CA LYS A 6 20.80 4.84 32.25
C LYS A 6 21.10 4.46 30.81
N ALA A 7 21.24 3.17 30.53
CA ALA A 7 21.32 2.65 29.18
C ALA A 7 20.03 3.03 28.44
N THR A 8 20.08 4.12 27.70
CA THR A 8 19.02 4.56 26.81
C THR A 8 18.89 3.47 25.76
N LYS A 9 17.88 2.61 25.93
CA LYS A 9 17.49 1.59 24.95
C LYS A 9 17.25 2.34 23.64
N LYS A 10 18.23 2.36 22.73
CA LYS A 10 18.10 2.94 21.39
C LYS A 10 16.84 2.32 20.80
N LYS A 11 15.76 3.11 20.69
CA LYS A 11 14.56 2.69 19.98
C LYS A 11 15.04 2.30 18.59
N LYS A 12 14.97 1.00 18.24
CA LYS A 12 15.20 0.55 16.87
C LYS A 12 14.39 1.48 15.99
N SER A 13 15.10 2.23 15.14
CA SER A 13 14.48 3.11 14.17
C SER A 13 13.38 2.32 13.48
N ALA A 14 12.17 2.88 13.39
CA ALA A 14 11.06 2.25 12.65
C ALA A 14 11.44 1.93 11.19
N SER A 15 12.58 2.47 10.72
CA SER A 15 13.19 2.27 9.41
C SER A 15 13.76 0.86 9.15
N ASP A 16 13.99 0.03 10.18
CA ASP A 16 14.54 -1.33 9.98
C ASP A 16 13.45 -2.37 9.62
N ARG A 17 12.18 -1.96 9.62
CA ARG A 17 11.05 -2.81 9.21
C ARG A 17 10.82 -2.62 7.72
N LYS A 18 10.99 -3.69 6.95
CA LYS A 18 10.61 -3.78 5.53
C LYS A 18 9.22 -3.16 5.32
N GLN A 19 9.15 -2.12 4.51
CA GLN A 19 7.90 -1.41 4.25
C GLN A 19 7.13 -2.17 3.17
N ALA A 20 5.88 -2.53 3.47
CA ALA A 20 5.03 -3.13 2.47
C ALA A 20 4.55 -2.04 1.50
N VAL A 21 4.92 -2.16 0.22
CA VAL A 21 4.44 -1.32 -0.86
C VAL A 21 3.43 -2.08 -1.69
N LEU A 22 2.48 -1.36 -2.28
CA LEU A 22 1.51 -1.91 -3.22
C LEU A 22 1.70 -1.22 -4.56
N LYS A 23 1.59 -1.96 -5.66
CA LYS A 23 1.62 -1.38 -6.99
C LYS A 23 0.28 -0.68 -7.26
N LEU A 24 0.34 0.53 -7.80
CA LEU A 24 -0.84 1.17 -8.38
C LEU A 24 -1.14 0.53 -9.73
N VAL A 25 -2.38 0.13 -9.93
CA VAL A 25 -2.88 -0.48 -11.17
C VAL A 25 -4.05 0.33 -11.73
N LEU A 26 -4.23 0.29 -13.05
CA LEU A 26 -5.35 0.97 -13.73
C LEU A 26 -6.55 0.04 -13.91
N SER A 27 -7.66 0.61 -14.37
CA SER A 27 -8.95 -0.07 -14.56
C SER A 27 -8.84 -1.26 -15.50
N ASP A 28 -7.95 -1.24 -16.49
CA ASP A 28 -7.73 -2.33 -17.44
C ASP A 28 -7.32 -3.61 -16.72
N THR A 29 -6.37 -3.47 -15.80
CA THR A 29 -5.90 -4.57 -14.93
C THR A 29 -7.01 -5.10 -14.05
N CYS A 30 -7.85 -4.22 -13.50
CA CYS A 30 -8.97 -4.62 -12.65
C CYS A 30 -10.09 -5.32 -13.46
N ALA A 31 -10.30 -4.95 -14.72
CA ALA A 31 -11.32 -5.55 -15.59
C ALA A 31 -10.99 -7.00 -15.99
N VAL A 32 -9.71 -7.33 -16.15
CA VAL A 32 -9.24 -8.69 -16.50
C VAL A 32 -8.87 -9.54 -15.28
N CYS A 33 -8.92 -8.97 -14.07
CA CYS A 33 -8.49 -9.65 -12.86
C CYS A 33 -9.49 -10.75 -12.49
N LYS A 34 -9.01 -12.00 -12.47
CA LYS A 34 -9.80 -13.18 -12.07
C LYS A 34 -10.23 -13.15 -10.60
N THR A 35 -9.55 -12.35 -9.78
CA THR A 35 -9.87 -12.16 -8.36
C THR A 35 -10.46 -10.76 -8.17
N PRO A 36 -11.79 -10.61 -8.17
CA PRO A 36 -12.41 -9.31 -7.94
C PRO A 36 -12.13 -8.85 -6.51
N CYS A 37 -11.59 -7.65 -6.36
CA CYS A 37 -11.33 -7.05 -5.05
C CYS A 37 -12.22 -5.82 -4.86
N ALA A 38 -12.69 -5.58 -3.63
CA ALA A 38 -13.61 -4.47 -3.33
C ALA A 38 -13.08 -3.10 -3.78
N ARG A 39 -11.75 -2.87 -3.67
CA ARG A 39 -11.12 -1.61 -4.12
C ARG A 39 -11.14 -1.48 -5.65
N GLY A 40 -10.79 -2.55 -6.36
CA GLY A 40 -10.77 -2.59 -7.81
C GLY A 40 -12.17 -2.44 -8.42
N MET A 41 -13.17 -3.10 -7.83
CA MET A 41 -14.57 -2.98 -8.25
C MET A 41 -15.07 -1.55 -8.09
N ARG A 42 -14.88 -0.93 -6.93
CA ARG A 42 -15.25 0.48 -6.70
C ARG A 42 -14.56 1.45 -7.64
N TYR A 43 -13.27 1.23 -7.90
CA TYR A 43 -12.52 2.05 -8.84
C TYR A 43 -13.05 1.87 -10.28
N TYR A 44 -13.32 0.64 -10.70
CA TYR A 44 -13.90 0.34 -12.01
C TYR A 44 -15.29 0.96 -12.19
N GLU A 45 -16.15 0.91 -11.18
CA GLU A 45 -17.45 1.59 -11.19
C GLU A 45 -17.32 3.11 -11.26
N SER A 46 -16.34 3.68 -10.56
CA SER A 46 -16.04 5.11 -10.64
C SER A 46 -15.56 5.51 -12.04
N MET A 47 -14.75 4.66 -12.69
CA MET A 47 -14.24 4.88 -14.04
C MET A 47 -15.29 4.75 -15.14
N LYS A 48 -16.44 4.11 -14.86
CA LYS A 48 -17.57 4.05 -15.78
C LYS A 48 -18.36 5.36 -15.86
N GLN A 49 -18.13 6.30 -14.93
CA GLN A 49 -18.81 7.59 -14.93
C GLN A 49 -18.19 8.51 -16.00
N PRO A 50 -19.01 9.20 -16.81
CA PRO A 50 -18.50 10.13 -17.81
C PRO A 50 -17.76 11.28 -17.12
N GLY A 51 -16.51 11.52 -17.54
CA GLY A 51 -15.62 12.52 -16.93
C GLY A 51 -14.70 12.01 -15.81
N ALA A 52 -14.72 10.71 -15.50
CA ALA A 52 -13.84 10.12 -14.51
C ALA A 52 -12.38 10.06 -14.98
N ILE A 53 -11.47 10.66 -14.19
CA ILE A 53 -10.02 10.58 -14.42
C ILE A 53 -9.41 9.54 -13.48
N GLY A 54 -8.87 8.49 -14.07
CA GLY A 54 -8.29 7.38 -13.35
C GLY A 54 -6.91 7.67 -12.78
N LYS A 55 -6.81 7.76 -11.44
CA LYS A 55 -5.52 7.88 -10.74
C LYS A 55 -4.86 6.54 -10.39
N GLY A 56 -5.51 5.44 -10.75
CA GLY A 56 -5.14 4.07 -10.40
C GLY A 56 -5.51 3.68 -8.96
N VAL A 57 -5.54 2.38 -8.69
CA VAL A 57 -5.92 1.78 -7.42
C VAL A 57 -4.77 0.91 -6.88
N PRO A 58 -4.43 0.98 -5.58
CA PRO A 58 -3.41 0.12 -4.99
C PRO A 58 -3.90 -1.33 -4.94
N CYS A 59 -3.23 -2.21 -5.68
CA CYS A 59 -3.60 -3.61 -5.78
C CYS A 59 -3.06 -4.42 -4.60
N ILE A 60 -3.98 -4.99 -3.79
CA ILE A 60 -3.65 -5.82 -2.63
C ILE A 60 -2.84 -7.07 -2.98
N LEU A 61 -2.98 -7.57 -4.21
CA LEU A 61 -2.27 -8.76 -4.70
C LEU A 61 -0.82 -8.46 -5.07
N THR A 62 -0.49 -7.20 -5.31
CA THR A 62 0.87 -6.75 -5.68
C THR A 62 1.69 -6.27 -4.48
N ARG A 63 1.34 -6.73 -3.28
CA ARG A 63 2.04 -6.34 -2.05
C ARG A 63 3.47 -6.88 -2.08
N THR A 64 4.44 -5.98 -2.19
CA THR A 64 5.88 -6.29 -2.12
C THR A 64 6.52 -5.59 -0.92
N TYR A 65 7.69 -6.05 -0.49
CA TYR A 65 8.42 -5.49 0.64
C TYR A 65 9.66 -4.75 0.12
N VAL A 66 9.84 -3.48 0.51
CA VAL A 66 11.06 -2.69 0.28
C VAL A 66 11.85 -2.51 1.56
#